data_AF-A0A496BPF2-F1
#
_entry.id   AF-A0A496BPF2-F1
#
_cell.length_a   1.000
_cell.length_b   1.000
_cell.length_c   1.000
_cell.angle_alpha   90.00
_cell.angle_beta   90.00
_cell.angle_gamma   90.00
#
_symmetry.space_group_name_H-M   'P 1'
#
loop_
_entity.id
_entity.type
_entity.pdbx_description
1 polymer ?
#
loop_
_entity_poly.entity_id
_entity_poly.type
_entity_poly.pdbx_seq_one_letter_code
_entity_poly.pdbx_strand_id
1 'polypeptide(L)'
;MQYTIITIFLGVILVFLGCGSDEQDLTKENSSVVLSASEQAALAEELASIERYFQLPIEKRMEKVAEMLKKYVDLKAEDPEVSQKALKNAFYLVAKGEHPLMGEWLEIVPRVVGVDEGLLTDLQRLNEIELEIAQHNNENREYIHELEETGEELQAAINDLKAQGLDPKTFKVPLKVELDE
;
A
#
# COMPACT_ATOMS: atom_id res chain seq x y z
N MET A 1 -14.25 -25.09 20.82
CA MET A 1 -14.78 -23.79 20.37
C MET A 1 -14.35 -23.65 18.92
N GLN A 2 -15.31 -23.46 18.01
CA GLN A 2 -15.05 -23.32 16.57
C GLN A 2 -14.39 -21.96 16.32
N TYR A 3 -13.20 -21.96 15.74
CA TYR A 3 -12.50 -20.76 15.29
C TYR A 3 -13.29 -20.16 14.13
N THR A 4 -13.90 -18.99 14.32
CA THR A 4 -14.51 -18.24 13.21
C THR A 4 -13.38 -17.71 12.35
N ILE A 5 -13.19 -18.33 11.18
CA ILE A 5 -12.24 -17.87 10.17
C ILE A 5 -12.82 -16.57 9.60
N ILE A 6 -12.21 -15.44 9.95
CA ILE A 6 -12.48 -14.16 9.28
C ILE A 6 -11.92 -14.30 7.86
N THR A 7 -12.79 -14.23 6.87
CA THR A 7 -12.42 -14.31 5.45
C THR A 7 -12.42 -12.89 4.91
N ILE A 8 -11.25 -12.24 4.91
CA ILE A 8 -11.06 -10.94 4.25
C ILE A 8 -10.70 -11.23 2.80
N PHE A 9 -11.57 -10.87 1.86
CA PHE A 9 -11.27 -10.92 0.43
C PHE A 9 -10.28 -9.80 0.10
N LEU A 10 -8.99 -10.07 0.24
CA LEU A 10 -7.96 -9.23 -0.35
C LEU A 10 -7.97 -9.48 -1.86
N GLY A 11 -8.46 -8.51 -2.62
CA GLY A 11 -8.30 -8.43 -4.06
C GLY A 11 -6.81 -8.48 -4.45
N VAL A 12 -6.34 -9.69 -4.74
CA VAL A 12 -5.24 -10.03 -5.66
C VAL A 12 -3.96 -9.22 -5.51
N ILE A 13 -3.19 -9.41 -4.44
CA ILE A 13 -1.75 -9.07 -4.43
C ILE A 13 -0.98 -10.14 -3.63
N LEU A 14 -0.45 -11.17 -4.32
CA LEU A 14 0.90 -11.77 -4.17
C LEU A 14 0.98 -13.30 -4.30
N VAL A 15 1.87 -13.72 -5.21
CA VAL A 15 2.29 -15.10 -5.49
C VAL A 15 3.82 -15.16 -5.36
N PHE A 16 4.26 -15.92 -4.36
CA PHE A 16 5.54 -16.65 -4.19
C PHE A 16 6.83 -15.95 -3.69
N LEU A 17 7.25 -16.45 -2.51
CA LEU A 17 8.57 -16.93 -2.07
C LEU A 17 9.72 -15.96 -1.68
N GLY A 18 10.19 -16.16 -0.45
CA GLY A 18 11.58 -16.61 -0.26
C GLY A 18 12.43 -15.80 0.74
N CYS A 19 12.58 -16.34 1.95
CA CYS A 19 13.45 -15.84 3.04
C CYS A 19 14.92 -15.59 2.67
N GLY A 20 15.49 -14.54 3.26
CA GLY A 20 16.93 -14.39 3.50
C GLY A 20 17.23 -13.10 4.28
N SER A 21 17.74 -13.23 5.50
CA SER A 21 18.04 -12.14 6.44
C SER A 21 19.37 -11.44 6.15
N ASP A 22 19.47 -10.13 6.42
CA ASP A 22 20.28 -9.58 7.52
C ASP A 22 20.37 -8.05 7.44
N GLU A 23 20.46 -7.47 8.63
CA GLU A 23 20.44 -6.05 8.99
C GLU A 23 21.62 -5.25 8.41
N GLN A 24 21.38 -3.99 7.99
CA GLN A 24 22.01 -2.83 8.64
C GLN A 24 21.51 -1.48 8.09
N ASP A 25 20.89 -0.75 9.04
CA ASP A 25 21.02 0.67 9.36
C ASP A 25 21.85 1.57 8.42
N LEU A 26 21.27 2.71 8.00
CA LEU A 26 22.02 3.95 7.73
C LEU A 26 21.08 5.17 7.62
N THR A 27 21.16 6.00 8.66
CA THR A 27 20.65 7.38 8.74
C THR A 27 21.56 8.34 7.97
N LYS A 28 20.97 9.38 7.35
CA LYS A 28 21.50 10.74 7.00
C LYS A 28 20.79 11.27 5.74
N GLU A 29 20.56 12.54 5.47
CA GLU A 29 20.76 13.85 6.12
C GLU A 29 20.18 14.83 5.08
N ASN A 30 19.16 15.62 5.44
CA ASN A 30 18.44 16.48 4.50
C ASN A 30 19.34 17.63 4.00
N SER A 31 19.86 17.48 2.78
CA SER A 31 20.42 18.58 1.99
C SER A 31 19.52 18.78 0.78
N SER A 32 19.06 20.03 0.57
CA SER A 32 18.30 20.41 -0.63
C SER A 32 19.21 20.24 -1.85
N VAL A 33 18.98 19.16 -2.61
CA VAL A 33 19.75 18.81 -3.80
C VAL A 33 19.30 19.70 -4.95
N VAL A 34 20.21 20.53 -5.47
CA VAL A 34 19.99 21.28 -6.72
C VAL A 34 20.25 20.33 -7.89
N LEU A 35 19.20 19.91 -8.57
CA LEU A 35 19.27 19.01 -9.72
C LEU A 35 19.82 19.73 -10.95
N SER A 36 20.72 19.08 -11.69
CA SER A 36 21.15 19.50 -13.03
C SER A 36 20.00 19.43 -14.03
N ALA A 37 20.12 20.14 -15.16
CA ALA A 37 19.09 20.14 -16.20
C ALA A 37 18.79 18.74 -16.76
N SER A 38 19.79 17.86 -16.84
CA SER A 38 19.62 16.46 -17.23
C SER A 38 18.86 15.64 -16.20
N GLU A 39 19.09 15.88 -14.90
CA GLU A 39 18.37 15.20 -13.83
C GLU A 39 16.92 15.68 -13.72
N GLN A 40 16.68 16.98 -13.94
CA GLN A 40 15.32 17.53 -14.04
C GLN A 40 14.54 16.95 -15.23
N ALA A 41 15.19 16.78 -16.38
CA ALA A 41 14.56 16.18 -17.56
C ALA A 41 14.21 14.70 -17.32
N ALA A 42 15.11 13.93 -16.70
CA ALA A 42 14.84 12.53 -16.35
C ALA A 42 13.69 12.39 -15.35
N LEU A 43 13.62 13.28 -14.35
CA LEU A 43 12.51 13.31 -13.38
C LEU A 43 11.18 13.67 -14.06
N ALA A 44 11.19 14.64 -14.99
CA ALA A 44 10.00 15.04 -15.73
C ALA A 44 9.49 13.93 -16.66
N GLU A 45 10.39 13.23 -17.36
CA GLU A 45 10.04 12.09 -18.20
C GLU A 45 9.42 10.95 -17.39
N GLU A 46 9.98 10.69 -16.21
CA GLU A 46 9.45 9.68 -15.31
C GLU A 46 8.05 10.03 -14.79
N LEU A 47 7.84 11.26 -14.29
CA LEU A 47 6.53 11.70 -13.83
C LEU A 47 5.50 11.65 -14.96
N ALA A 48 5.86 12.12 -16.15
CA ALA A 48 5.00 12.05 -17.33
C ALA A 48 4.64 10.59 -17.71
N SER A 49 5.55 9.64 -17.49
CA SER A 49 5.31 8.22 -17.75
C SER A 49 4.26 7.60 -16.83
N ILE A 50 4.08 8.17 -15.62
CA ILE A 50 3.11 7.71 -14.62
C ILE A 50 1.79 8.46 -14.77
N GLU A 51 1.85 9.78 -14.97
CA GLU A 51 0.68 10.65 -15.12
C GLU A 51 -0.25 10.22 -16.26
N ARG A 52 0.30 9.57 -17.30
CA ARG A 52 -0.50 8.99 -18.39
C ARG A 52 -1.57 8.01 -17.91
N TYR A 53 -1.38 7.38 -16.75
CA TYR A 53 -2.32 6.44 -16.15
C TYR A 53 -3.42 7.12 -15.32
N PHE A 54 -3.34 8.42 -15.04
CA PHE A 54 -4.35 9.13 -14.25
C PHE A 54 -5.71 9.19 -14.93
N GLN A 55 -5.72 9.08 -16.26
CA GLN A 55 -6.93 9.07 -17.07
C GLN A 55 -7.59 7.68 -17.12
N LEU A 56 -6.95 6.65 -16.55
CA LEU A 56 -7.53 5.32 -16.51
C LEU A 56 -8.66 5.24 -15.45
N PRO A 57 -9.68 4.39 -15.69
CA PRO A 57 -10.60 3.95 -14.64
C PRO A 57 -9.83 3.40 -13.42
N ILE A 58 -10.44 3.50 -12.23
CA ILE A 58 -9.80 3.11 -10.97
C ILE A 58 -9.32 1.67 -11.02
N GLU A 59 -10.10 0.74 -11.56
CA GLU A 59 -9.77 -0.69 -11.62
C GLU A 59 -8.48 -0.92 -12.42
N LYS A 60 -8.37 -0.26 -13.57
CA LYS A 60 -7.17 -0.30 -14.42
C LYS A 60 -5.99 0.44 -13.83
N ARG A 61 -6.23 1.47 -13.03
CA ARG A 61 -5.17 2.15 -12.29
C ARG A 61 -4.66 1.27 -11.15
N MET A 62 -5.55 0.56 -10.44
CA MET A 62 -5.19 -0.38 -9.38
C MET A 62 -4.43 -1.60 -9.91
N GLU A 63 -4.71 -2.07 -11.13
CA GLU A 63 -3.85 -3.06 -11.80
C GLU A 63 -2.40 -2.55 -11.93
N LYS A 64 -2.20 -1.25 -12.26
CA LYS A 64 -0.86 -0.64 -12.35
C LYS A 64 -0.22 -0.42 -10.99
N VAL A 65 -1.00 -0.05 -9.98
CA VAL A 65 -0.52 0.02 -8.59
C VAL A 65 -0.03 -1.36 -8.15
N ALA A 66 -0.79 -2.42 -8.42
CA ALA A 66 -0.40 -3.80 -8.11
C ALA A 66 0.88 -4.24 -8.83
N GLU A 67 1.05 -3.90 -10.12
CA GLU A 67 2.31 -4.14 -10.86
C GLU A 67 3.51 -3.45 -10.19
N MET A 68 3.34 -2.22 -9.73
CA MET A 68 4.40 -1.46 -9.05
C MET A 68 4.71 -2.01 -7.66
N LEU A 69 3.69 -2.40 -6.91
CA LEU A 69 3.85 -3.06 -5.61
C LEU A 69 4.52 -4.43 -5.73
N LYS A 70 4.19 -5.19 -6.78
CA LYS A 70 4.90 -6.43 -7.10
C LYS A 70 6.37 -6.14 -7.38
N LYS A 71 6.67 -5.14 -8.21
CA LYS A 71 8.05 -4.73 -8.48
C LYS A 71 8.80 -4.31 -7.21
N TYR A 72 8.12 -3.63 -6.29
CA TYR A 72 8.69 -3.33 -4.97
C TYR A 72 9.04 -4.62 -4.23
N VAL A 73 8.12 -5.58 -4.12
CA VAL A 73 8.36 -6.85 -3.41
C VAL A 73 9.48 -7.66 -4.04
N ASP A 74 9.51 -7.77 -5.37
CA ASP A 74 10.52 -8.54 -6.11
C ASP A 74 11.92 -7.92 -5.92
N LEU A 75 12.03 -6.60 -5.92
CA LEU A 75 13.31 -5.89 -5.96
C LEU A 75 13.76 -5.31 -4.62
N LYS A 76 12.95 -5.34 -3.55
CA LYS A 76 13.30 -4.68 -2.27
C LYS A 76 14.63 -5.15 -1.66
N ALA A 77 15.03 -6.39 -1.95
CA ALA A 77 16.32 -6.95 -1.54
C ALA A 77 17.43 -6.78 -2.59
N GLU A 78 17.09 -6.84 -3.88
CA GLU A 78 18.06 -6.87 -4.98
C GLU A 78 18.44 -5.45 -5.46
N ASP A 79 17.46 -4.56 -5.56
CA ASP A 79 17.61 -3.18 -6.01
C ASP A 79 16.70 -2.25 -5.19
N PRO A 80 17.18 -1.80 -4.00
CA PRO A 80 16.41 -0.97 -3.08
C PRO A 80 16.01 0.38 -3.69
N GLU A 81 16.83 0.96 -4.55
CA GLU A 81 16.53 2.24 -5.19
C GLU A 81 15.34 2.10 -6.15
N VAL A 82 15.38 1.08 -7.02
CA VAL A 82 14.31 0.82 -7.98
C VAL A 82 13.02 0.35 -7.29
N SER A 83 13.11 -0.43 -6.21
CA SER A 83 11.94 -0.87 -5.43
C SER A 83 11.27 0.30 -4.69
N GLN A 84 12.02 1.16 -4.01
CA GLN A 84 11.51 2.36 -3.34
C GLN A 84 10.84 3.31 -4.33
N LYS A 85 11.44 3.46 -5.51
CA LYS A 85 10.88 4.21 -6.62
C LYS A 85 9.56 3.62 -7.10
N ALA A 86 9.49 2.29 -7.26
CA ALA A 86 8.23 1.61 -7.61
C ALA A 86 7.14 1.85 -6.53
N LEU A 87 7.49 1.76 -5.25
CA LEU A 87 6.56 2.02 -4.14
C LEU A 87 6.03 3.46 -4.13
N LYS A 88 6.91 4.45 -4.34
CA LYS A 88 6.50 5.86 -4.49
C LYS A 88 5.59 6.08 -5.69
N ASN A 89 5.91 5.44 -6.81
CA ASN A 89 5.13 5.55 -8.04
C ASN A 89 3.74 4.90 -7.87
N ALA A 90 3.65 3.81 -7.10
CA ALA A 90 2.39 3.17 -6.74
C ALA A 90 1.50 4.16 -5.97
N PHE A 91 2.04 4.81 -4.93
CA PHE A 91 1.28 5.84 -4.20
C PHE A 91 0.88 7.00 -5.11
N TYR A 92 1.79 7.50 -5.94
CA TYR A 92 1.53 8.62 -6.84
C TYR A 92 0.36 8.33 -7.80
N LEU A 93 0.20 7.06 -8.20
CA LEU A 93 -0.97 6.60 -8.97
C LEU A 93 -2.26 6.54 -8.15
N VAL A 94 -2.21 6.04 -6.91
CA VAL A 94 -3.38 6.04 -6.01
C VAL A 94 -3.85 7.48 -5.79
N ALA A 95 -2.92 8.38 -5.48
CA ALA A 95 -3.16 9.78 -5.19
C ALA A 95 -3.41 10.66 -6.40
N LYS A 96 -3.16 10.18 -7.63
CA LYS A 96 -3.12 11.00 -8.85
C LYS A 96 -2.22 12.23 -8.72
N GLY A 97 -1.10 12.10 -8.02
CA GLY A 97 -0.17 13.19 -7.77
C GLY A 97 0.52 13.13 -6.41
N GLU A 98 1.13 14.26 -6.04
CA GLU A 98 1.66 14.46 -4.69
C GLU A 98 0.50 14.59 -3.69
N HIS A 99 0.63 13.98 -2.52
CA HIS A 99 -0.40 14.03 -1.49
C HIS A 99 0.24 14.04 -0.09
N PRO A 100 -0.31 14.80 0.89
CA PRO A 100 0.27 14.91 2.23
C PRO A 100 0.44 13.57 2.96
N LEU A 101 -0.43 12.59 2.67
CA LEU A 101 -0.41 11.26 3.29
C LEU A 101 0.65 10.31 2.72
N MET A 102 1.47 10.75 1.75
CA MET A 102 2.48 9.89 1.11
C MET A 102 3.43 9.29 2.12
N GLY A 103 3.97 10.08 3.05
CA GLY A 103 4.91 9.58 4.05
C GLY A 103 4.32 8.45 4.89
N GLU A 104 3.09 8.65 5.39
CA GLU A 104 2.41 7.66 6.22
C GLU A 104 2.05 6.39 5.43
N TRP A 105 1.55 6.54 4.20
CA TRP A 105 1.24 5.39 3.34
C TRP A 105 2.49 4.56 3.04
N LEU A 106 3.61 5.22 2.72
CA LEU A 106 4.91 4.57 2.46
C LEU A 106 5.50 3.89 3.69
N GLU A 107 5.11 4.29 4.90
CA GLU A 107 5.51 3.62 6.15
C GLU A 107 4.67 2.37 6.44
N ILE A 108 3.37 2.40 6.10
CA ILE A 108 2.43 1.32 6.38
C ILE A 108 2.52 0.20 5.35
N VAL A 109 2.54 0.54 4.06
CA VAL A 109 2.46 -0.44 2.96
C VAL A 109 3.55 -1.51 3.02
N PRO A 110 4.83 -1.22 3.29
CA PRO A 110 5.86 -2.24 3.48
C PRO A 110 5.56 -3.27 4.57
N ARG A 111 4.75 -2.91 5.58
CA ARG A 111 4.36 -3.80 6.69
C ARG A 111 3.16 -4.69 6.35
N VAL A 112 2.47 -4.39 5.26
CA VAL A 112 1.25 -5.08 4.81
C VAL A 112 1.50 -5.86 3.53
N VAL A 113 2.32 -5.34 2.61
CA VAL A 113 2.57 -5.92 1.30
C VAL A 113 3.76 -6.87 1.33
N GLY A 114 3.58 -8.09 0.83
CA GLY A 114 4.65 -9.09 0.77
C GLY A 114 4.86 -9.84 2.08
N VAL A 115 3.85 -9.84 2.97
CA VAL A 115 3.85 -10.58 4.24
C VAL A 115 2.60 -11.46 4.35
N ASP A 116 2.69 -12.57 5.06
CA ASP A 116 1.56 -13.50 5.24
C ASP A 116 0.51 -12.95 6.22
N GLU A 117 0.92 -12.07 7.14
CA GLU A 117 0.06 -11.47 8.15
C GLU A 117 0.38 -9.99 8.34
N GLY A 118 -0.65 -9.14 8.41
CA GLY A 118 -0.54 -7.71 8.68
C GLY A 118 -1.16 -7.32 10.02
N LEU A 119 -0.75 -6.20 10.61
CA LEU A 119 -1.42 -5.68 11.81
C LEU A 119 -2.80 -5.13 11.46
N LEU A 120 -3.82 -5.48 12.25
CA LEU A 120 -5.19 -5.00 12.03
C LEU A 120 -5.27 -3.47 11.98
N THR A 121 -4.48 -2.78 12.80
CA THR A 121 -4.43 -1.32 12.83
C THR A 121 -3.70 -0.72 11.63
N ASP A 122 -2.74 -1.43 11.03
CA ASP A 122 -2.09 -0.99 9.80
C ASP A 122 -3.05 -1.10 8.61
N LEU A 123 -3.83 -2.19 8.55
CA LEU A 123 -4.89 -2.37 7.55
C LEU A 123 -5.98 -1.30 7.67
N GLN A 124 -6.45 -1.03 8.89
CA GLN A 124 -7.40 0.05 9.15
C GLN A 124 -6.87 1.39 8.66
N ARG A 125 -5.62 1.72 9.02
CA ARG A 125 -5.06 3.02 8.65
C ARG A 125 -4.80 3.15 7.15
N LEU A 126 -4.37 2.07 6.50
CA LEU A 126 -4.21 2.05 5.05
C LEU A 126 -5.54 2.32 4.34
N ASN A 127 -6.61 1.65 4.77
CA ASN A 127 -7.96 1.86 4.23
C ASN A 127 -8.45 3.30 4.42
N GLU A 128 -8.22 3.91 5.59
CA GLU A 128 -8.56 5.31 5.86
C GLU A 128 -7.83 6.29 4.93
N ILE A 129 -6.53 6.07 4.70
CA ILE A 129 -5.74 6.91 3.79
C ILE A 129 -6.28 6.82 2.37
N GLU A 130 -6.55 5.60 1.90
CA GLU A 130 -7.07 5.38 0.54
C GLU A 130 -8.48 5.94 0.36
N LEU A 131 -9.33 5.86 1.39
CA LEU A 131 -10.66 6.49 1.39
C LEU A 131 -10.56 8.02 1.32
N GLU A 132 -9.68 8.64 2.11
CA GLU A 132 -9.47 10.09 2.10
C GLU A 132 -9.01 10.56 0.71
N ILE A 133 -8.06 9.84 0.11
CA ILE A 133 -7.57 10.11 -1.26
C ILE A 133 -8.70 9.93 -2.28
N ALA A 134 -9.45 8.83 -2.21
CA ALA A 134 -10.52 8.52 -3.16
C ALA A 134 -11.63 9.58 -3.14
N GLN A 135 -12.00 10.04 -1.94
CA GLN A 135 -12.96 11.12 -1.74
C GLN A 135 -12.42 12.45 -2.28
N HIS A 136 -11.15 12.79 -1.99
CA HIS A 136 -10.52 14.00 -2.51
C HIS A 136 -10.46 14.03 -4.04
N ASN A 137 -10.15 12.89 -4.65
CA ASN A 137 -10.02 12.73 -6.09
C ASN A 137 -11.35 12.54 -6.82
N ASN A 138 -12.48 12.52 -6.11
CA ASN A 138 -13.80 12.25 -6.64
C ASN A 138 -13.81 10.95 -7.48
N GLU A 139 -13.24 9.87 -6.93
CA GLU A 139 -13.30 8.55 -7.56
C GLU A 139 -14.75 8.04 -7.65
N ASN A 140 -14.93 6.92 -8.35
CA ASN A 140 -16.27 6.36 -8.53
C ASN A 140 -16.91 5.98 -7.18
N ARG A 141 -18.25 5.99 -7.12
CA ARG A 141 -18.97 5.76 -5.87
C ARG A 141 -18.87 4.32 -5.37
N GLU A 142 -18.71 3.37 -6.29
CA GLU A 142 -18.56 1.94 -5.98
C GLU A 142 -17.29 1.69 -5.19
N TYR A 143 -16.14 2.16 -5.67
CA TYR A 143 -14.86 2.06 -4.97
C TYR A 143 -14.86 2.76 -3.61
N ILE A 144 -15.42 3.97 -3.54
CA ILE A 144 -15.55 4.68 -2.26
C ILE A 144 -16.42 3.87 -1.28
N HIS A 145 -17.49 3.24 -1.76
CA HIS A 145 -18.36 2.41 -0.93
C HIS A 145 -17.65 1.15 -0.43
N GLU A 146 -16.87 0.47 -1.28
CA GLU A 146 -16.06 -0.68 -0.89
C GLU A 146 -15.05 -0.34 0.23
N LEU A 147 -14.40 0.83 0.14
CA LEU A 147 -13.50 1.34 1.17
C LEU A 147 -14.24 1.71 2.47
N GLU A 148 -15.44 2.27 2.37
CA GLU A 148 -16.32 2.53 3.52
C GLU A 148 -16.70 1.21 4.23
N GLU A 149 -17.16 0.20 3.48
CA GLU A 149 -17.52 -1.12 4.02
C GLU A 149 -16.33 -1.82 4.67
N THR A 150 -15.19 -1.85 3.98
CA THR A 150 -13.94 -2.44 4.53
C THR A 150 -13.53 -1.73 5.82
N GLY A 151 -13.67 -0.41 5.89
CA GLY A 151 -13.39 0.37 7.09
C GLY A 151 -14.32 0.03 8.25
N GLU A 152 -15.61 -0.21 7.98
CA GLU A 152 -16.56 -0.63 9.00
C GLU A 152 -16.25 -2.03 9.55
N GLU A 153 -15.88 -2.99 8.68
CA GLU A 153 -15.49 -4.35 9.09
C GLU A 153 -14.24 -4.35 9.98
N LEU A 154 -13.20 -3.62 9.56
CA LEU A 154 -11.95 -3.48 10.30
C LEU A 154 -12.21 -2.79 11.66
N GLN A 155 -13.04 -1.76 11.69
CA GLN A 155 -13.41 -1.07 12.92
C GLN A 155 -14.24 -1.96 13.87
N ALA A 156 -15.13 -2.79 13.33
CA ALA A 156 -15.87 -3.78 14.11
C ALA A 156 -14.92 -4.81 14.75
N ALA A 157 -13.99 -5.36 13.98
CA ALA A 157 -12.97 -6.28 14.49
C ALA A 157 -12.12 -5.66 15.62
N ILE A 158 -11.72 -4.39 15.47
CA ILE A 158 -11.00 -3.64 16.51
C ILE A 158 -11.84 -3.52 17.80
N ASN A 159 -13.14 -3.23 17.67
CA ASN A 159 -14.03 -3.07 18.81
C ASN A 159 -14.28 -4.40 19.53
N ASP A 160 -14.40 -5.50 18.79
CA ASP A 160 -14.54 -6.84 19.34
C ASP A 160 -13.30 -7.28 20.13
N LEU A 161 -12.10 -6.97 19.63
CA LEU A 161 -10.86 -7.22 20.36
C LEU A 161 -10.78 -6.42 21.67
N LYS A 162 -11.14 -5.13 21.62
CA LYS A 162 -11.20 -4.28 22.81
C LYS A 162 -12.20 -4.81 23.85
N ALA A 163 -13.37 -5.28 23.41
CA ALA A 163 -14.37 -5.87 24.29
C ALA A 163 -13.89 -7.16 24.98
N GLN A 164 -12.98 -7.88 24.33
CA GLN A 164 -12.31 -9.07 24.88
C GLN A 164 -11.11 -8.72 25.79
N GLY A 165 -10.77 -7.45 25.94
CA GLY A 165 -9.61 -6.99 26.71
C GLY A 165 -8.26 -7.21 26.00
N LEU A 166 -8.28 -7.41 24.68
CA LEU A 166 -7.08 -7.57 23.86
C LEU A 166 -6.65 -6.22 23.27
N ASP A 167 -5.34 -6.05 23.05
CA ASP A 167 -4.80 -4.86 22.37
C ASP A 167 -4.82 -5.05 20.85
N PRO A 168 -5.65 -4.29 20.10
CA PRO A 168 -5.73 -4.40 18.64
C PRO A 168 -4.40 -4.10 17.94
N LYS A 169 -3.49 -3.32 18.55
CA LYS A 169 -2.18 -2.99 17.97
C LYS A 169 -1.22 -4.17 17.89
N THR A 170 -1.54 -5.25 18.59
CA THR A 170 -0.74 -6.49 18.61
C THR A 170 -1.36 -7.59 17.78
N PHE A 171 -2.59 -7.39 17.30
CA PHE A 171 -3.35 -8.42 16.61
C PHE A 171 -3.00 -8.45 15.12
N LYS A 172 -2.52 -9.61 14.68
CA LYS A 172 -2.19 -9.89 13.29
C LYS A 172 -3.35 -10.59 12.60
N VAL A 173 -3.61 -10.19 11.36
CA VAL A 173 -4.63 -10.76 10.51
C VAL A 173 -3.94 -11.47 9.35
N PRO A 174 -4.25 -12.75 9.09
CA PRO A 174 -3.73 -13.44 7.92
C PRO A 174 -4.27 -12.78 6.66
N LEU A 175 -3.36 -12.41 5.76
CA LEU A 175 -3.68 -11.89 4.44
C LEU A 175 -3.86 -13.10 3.53
N LYS A 176 -5.03 -13.75 3.62
CA LYS A 176 -5.35 -14.86 2.70
C LYS A 176 -5.51 -14.30 1.29
N VAL A 177 -4.55 -14.62 0.43
CA VAL A 177 -4.74 -14.60 -1.02
C VAL A 177 -5.36 -15.95 -1.39
N GLU A 178 -6.66 -15.99 -1.63
CA GLU A 178 -7.27 -17.14 -2.30
C GLU A 178 -6.85 -17.08 -3.77
N LEU A 179 -6.00 -18.02 -4.17
CA LEU A 179 -5.61 -18.21 -5.56
C LEU A 179 -6.66 -19.14 -6.19
N ASP A 180 -7.56 -18.57 -6.98
CA ASP A 180 -8.34 -19.38 -7.92
C ASP A 180 -7.37 -19.99 -8.94
N GLU A 181 -7.39 -21.32 -9.03
CA GLU A 181 -6.61 -22.16 -9.96
C GLU A 181 -6.96 -21.92 -11.43
#